data_AF-A0A9X0CUN9-F1
#
_entry.id   AF-A0A9X0CUN9-F1
#
_cell.length_a   1.000
_cell.length_b   1.000
_cell.length_c   1.000
_cell.angle_alpha   90.00
_cell.angle_beta   90.00
_cell.angle_gamma   90.00
#
_symmetry.space_group_name_H-M   'P 1'
#
loop_
_entity.id
_entity.type
_entity.pdbx_description
1 polymer ?
#
loop_
_entity_poly.entity_id
_entity_poly.type
_entity_poly.pdbx_seq_one_letter_code
_entity_poly.pdbx_strand_id
1 'polypeptide(L)'
;MSGYCGTSILTRRTARKLKKQLKEAEECITRLLQQLQLENESLDQHQSSAGSRPEAEAAHVDCEVAEMEGDVQALERKLFLEEIALNVTDERCDFLDKNHRLLQNNESGLHRQSSMCHASLEELKLKQEACQFSQFQKANPLEDWIVCSLPNIFFNDLQL
;
A
#
# COMPACT_ATOMS: atom_id res chain seq x y z
N MET A 1 -2.67 -24.72 -15.59
CA MET A 1 -1.33 -24.13 -15.84
C MET A 1 -1.53 -22.69 -16.30
N SER A 2 -1.34 -21.72 -15.42
CA SER A 2 -1.36 -20.29 -15.78
C SER A 2 -0.42 -19.58 -14.82
N GLY A 3 0.73 -19.14 -15.31
CA GLY A 3 1.79 -18.64 -14.44
C GLY A 3 2.99 -18.11 -15.20
N TYR A 4 2.79 -17.19 -16.15
CA TYR A 4 3.91 -16.52 -16.85
C TYR A 4 3.62 -15.07 -17.30
N CYS A 5 2.59 -14.40 -16.78
CA CYS A 5 2.25 -13.05 -17.25
C CYS A 5 2.86 -11.90 -16.39
N GLY A 6 3.09 -12.12 -15.09
CA GLY A 6 3.46 -11.05 -14.14
C GLY A 6 4.90 -10.54 -14.24
N THR A 7 5.87 -11.40 -14.54
CA THR A 7 7.31 -11.05 -14.59
C THR A 7 7.65 -10.16 -15.79
N SER A 8 6.93 -10.28 -16.90
CA SER A 8 7.16 -9.49 -18.12
C SER A 8 6.75 -8.00 -18.01
N ILE A 9 5.78 -7.70 -17.15
CA ILE A 9 5.25 -6.35 -16.97
C ILE A 9 6.11 -5.55 -15.99
N LEU A 10 6.54 -6.20 -14.90
CA LEU A 10 7.48 -5.63 -13.92
C LEU A 10 8.83 -5.29 -14.55
N THR A 11 9.39 -6.19 -15.36
CA THR A 11 10.65 -5.97 -16.10
C THR A 11 10.55 -4.84 -17.13
N ARG A 12 9.41 -4.67 -17.80
CA ARG A 12 9.18 -3.55 -18.72
C ARG A 12 9.03 -2.21 -18.00
N ARG A 13 8.42 -2.19 -16.81
CA ARG A 13 8.28 -0.97 -16.00
C ARG A 13 9.63 -0.51 -15.46
N THR A 14 10.42 -1.43 -14.90
CA THR A 14 11.78 -1.12 -14.43
C THR A 14 12.69 -0.68 -15.57
N ALA A 15 12.63 -1.34 -16.74
CA ALA A 15 13.39 -0.92 -17.92
C ALA A 15 13.05 0.50 -18.40
N ARG A 16 11.77 0.91 -18.33
CA ARG A 16 11.36 2.28 -18.67
C ARG A 16 11.86 3.30 -17.64
N LYS A 17 11.81 2.97 -16.34
CA LYS A 17 12.32 3.82 -15.26
C LYS A 17 13.84 4.05 -15.42
N LEU A 18 14.59 2.97 -15.66
CA LEU A 18 16.04 3.03 -15.90
C LEU A 18 16.39 3.84 -17.16
N LYS A 19 15.66 3.69 -18.26
CA LYS A 19 15.88 4.50 -19.47
C LYS A 19 15.64 5.99 -19.22
N LYS A 20 14.62 6.33 -18.42
CA LYS A 20 14.32 7.72 -18.07
C LYS A 20 15.45 8.31 -17.21
N GLN A 21 15.90 7.57 -16.20
CA GLN A 21 17.01 7.98 -15.33
C GLN A 21 18.33 8.13 -16.11
N LEU A 22 18.61 7.22 -17.05
CA LEU A 22 19.79 7.32 -17.91
C LEU A 22 19.77 8.61 -18.73
N LYS A 23 18.63 8.92 -19.35
CA LYS A 23 18.48 10.15 -20.14
C LYS A 23 18.65 11.42 -19.30
N GLU A 24 18.05 11.45 -18.10
CA GLU A 24 18.19 12.58 -17.17
C GLU A 24 19.64 12.76 -16.72
N ALA A 25 20.37 11.66 -16.49
CA ALA A 25 21.79 11.70 -16.15
C ALA A 25 22.65 12.22 -17.31
N GLU A 26 22.40 11.76 -18.54
CA GLU A 26 23.09 12.23 -19.76
C GLU A 26 22.88 13.75 -19.98
N GLU A 27 21.65 14.24 -19.80
CA GLU A 27 21.32 15.67 -19.89
C GLU A 27 21.98 16.50 -18.76
N CYS A 28 22.16 15.92 -17.57
CA CYS A 28 22.88 16.56 -16.47
C CYS A 28 24.38 16.68 -16.77
N ILE A 29 25.01 15.59 -17.23
CA ILE A 29 26.44 15.56 -17.60
C ILE A 29 26.72 16.59 -18.70
N THR A 30 25.87 16.67 -19.71
CA THR A 30 26.03 17.64 -20.81
C THR A 30 26.03 19.08 -20.30
N ARG A 31 25.12 19.42 -19.37
CA ARG A 31 25.07 20.76 -18.76
C ARG A 31 26.31 21.07 -17.92
N LEU A 32 26.77 20.11 -17.12
CA LEU A 32 27.98 20.29 -16.29
C LEU A 32 29.23 20.50 -17.15
N LEU A 33 29.39 19.71 -18.22
CA LEU A 33 30.49 19.88 -19.17
C LEU A 33 30.45 21.26 -19.83
N GLN A 34 29.27 21.75 -20.19
CA GLN A 34 29.10 23.08 -20.78
C GLN A 34 29.42 24.21 -19.80
N GLN A 35 29.00 24.08 -18.52
CA GLN A 35 29.38 25.02 -17.46
C GLN A 35 30.89 25.05 -17.24
N LEU A 36 31.52 23.89 -17.13
CA LEU A 36 32.96 23.77 -16.89
C LEU A 36 33.77 24.37 -18.05
N GLN A 37 33.27 24.25 -19.28
CA GLN A 37 33.87 24.89 -20.44
C GLN A 37 33.75 26.43 -20.41
N LEU A 38 32.57 26.96 -20.07
CA LEU A 38 32.37 28.40 -19.90
C LEU A 38 33.21 28.98 -18.75
N GLU A 39 33.37 28.22 -17.68
CA GLU A 39 34.16 28.62 -16.51
C GLU A 39 35.66 28.66 -16.83
N ASN A 40 36.17 27.69 -17.60
CA ASN A 40 37.54 27.70 -18.11
C ASN A 40 37.79 28.89 -19.07
N GLU A 41 36.86 29.18 -19.99
CA GLU A 41 36.96 30.33 -20.90
C GLU A 41 36.98 31.68 -20.14
N SER A 42 36.21 31.77 -19.05
CA SER A 42 36.21 32.92 -18.13
C SER A 42 37.54 33.03 -17.37
N LEU A 43 38.06 31.91 -16.86
CA LEU A 43 39.33 31.85 -16.15
C LEU A 43 40.49 32.31 -17.04
N ASP A 44 40.52 31.88 -18.30
CA ASP A 44 41.55 32.28 -19.28
C ASP A 44 41.48 33.79 -19.62
N GLN A 45 40.28 34.38 -19.66
CA GLN A 45 40.10 35.83 -19.83
C GLN A 45 40.57 36.64 -18.61
N HIS A 46 40.34 36.12 -17.40
CA HIS A 46 40.81 36.76 -16.16
C HIS A 46 42.33 36.65 -16.01
N GLN A 47 42.95 35.51 -16.35
CA GLN A 47 44.41 35.35 -16.33
C GLN A 47 45.11 36.23 -17.38
N SER A 48 44.46 36.49 -18.52
CA SER A 48 44.99 37.38 -19.56
C SER A 48 44.88 38.88 -19.22
N SER A 49 44.12 39.26 -18.20
CA SER A 49 43.87 40.68 -17.83
C SER A 49 44.27 41.07 -16.40
N ALA A 50 44.62 40.12 -15.52
CA ALA A 50 44.88 40.42 -14.12
C ALA A 50 46.35 40.77 -13.83
N GLY A 51 46.62 42.07 -13.70
CA GLY A 51 47.57 42.53 -12.68
C GLY A 51 47.10 42.08 -11.28
N SER A 52 48.06 41.73 -10.44
CA SER A 52 47.94 41.21 -9.06
C SER A 52 46.61 41.50 -8.34
N ARG A 53 45.79 40.45 -8.16
CA ARG A 53 44.61 40.46 -7.29
C ARG A 53 45.05 40.65 -5.82
N PRO A 54 44.39 41.50 -5.02
CA PRO A 54 44.72 41.68 -3.61
C PRO A 54 44.44 40.39 -2.82
N GLU A 55 45.39 39.98 -1.98
CA GLU A 55 45.36 38.77 -1.16
C GLU A 55 44.11 38.66 -0.25
N ALA A 56 43.53 39.80 0.13
CA ALA A 56 42.28 39.88 0.91
C ALA A 56 41.02 39.47 0.13
N GLU A 57 40.97 39.68 -1.19
CA GLU A 57 39.84 39.24 -2.03
C GLU A 57 39.92 37.75 -2.37
N ALA A 58 41.10 37.13 -2.29
CA ALA A 58 41.26 35.68 -2.45
C ALA A 58 40.70 34.94 -1.22
N ALA A 59 41.06 35.38 -0.02
CA ALA A 59 40.60 34.78 1.23
C ALA A 59 39.08 34.85 1.43
N HIS A 60 38.42 35.93 0.97
CA HIS A 60 36.95 36.04 1.03
C HIS A 60 36.26 34.99 0.16
N VAL A 61 36.75 34.80 -1.07
CA VAL A 61 36.19 33.81 -2.00
C VAL A 61 36.41 32.40 -1.48
N ASP A 62 37.58 32.11 -0.90
CA ASP A 62 37.86 30.80 -0.30
C ASP A 62 36.92 30.50 0.89
N CYS A 63 36.59 31.51 1.70
CA CYS A 63 35.59 31.36 2.77
C CYS A 63 34.18 31.09 2.23
N GLU A 64 33.74 31.83 1.21
CA GLU A 64 32.42 31.60 0.58
C GLU A 64 32.33 30.21 -0.07
N VAL A 65 33.41 29.75 -0.72
CA VAL A 65 33.47 28.40 -1.30
C VAL A 65 33.36 27.34 -0.20
N ALA A 66 34.06 27.49 0.92
CA ALA A 66 33.97 26.55 2.03
C ALA A 66 32.57 26.48 2.66
N GLU A 67 31.87 27.62 2.76
CA GLU A 67 30.47 27.65 3.22
C GLU A 67 29.55 26.92 2.24
N MET A 68 29.67 27.22 0.93
CA MET A 68 28.88 26.56 -0.11
C MET A 68 29.12 25.04 -0.16
N GLU A 69 30.38 24.60 -0.03
CA GLU A 69 30.71 23.16 0.04
C GLU A 69 30.07 22.49 1.26
N GLY A 70 30.04 23.19 2.40
CA GLY A 70 29.35 22.73 3.61
C GLY A 70 27.85 22.55 3.38
N ASP A 71 27.21 23.52 2.73
CA ASP A 71 25.78 23.47 2.39
C ASP A 71 25.46 22.36 1.39
N VAL A 72 26.29 22.17 0.37
CA VAL A 72 26.15 21.08 -0.60
C VAL A 72 26.20 19.73 0.12
N GLN A 73 27.18 19.49 0.99
CA GLN A 73 27.26 18.25 1.75
C GLN A 73 26.05 18.05 2.68
N ALA A 74 25.54 19.11 3.28
CA ALA A 74 24.35 19.04 4.13
C ALA A 74 23.11 18.65 3.32
N LEU A 75 22.94 19.23 2.13
CA LEU A 75 21.85 18.90 1.21
C LEU A 75 21.94 17.48 0.68
N GLU A 76 23.13 17.00 0.31
CA GLU A 76 23.35 15.61 -0.13
C GLU A 76 22.95 14.61 0.96
N ARG A 77 23.37 14.86 2.21
CA ARG A 77 22.97 14.01 3.36
C ARG A 77 21.45 14.01 3.55
N LYS A 78 20.82 15.18 3.43
CA LYS A 78 19.36 15.30 3.55
C LYS A 78 18.63 14.51 2.46
N LEU A 79 19.07 14.65 1.21
CA LEU A 79 18.51 13.93 0.05
C LEU A 79 18.64 12.42 0.21
N PHE A 80 19.81 11.94 0.64
CA PHE A 80 20.05 10.53 0.89
C PHE A 80 19.11 9.95 1.97
N LEU A 81 18.94 10.68 3.08
CA LEU A 81 18.02 10.26 4.15
C LEU A 81 16.55 10.29 3.69
N GLU A 82 16.17 11.27 2.88
CA GLU A 82 14.82 11.36 2.31
C GLU A 82 14.55 10.20 1.34
N GLU A 83 15.54 9.80 0.53
CA GLU A 83 15.43 8.63 -0.34
C GLU A 83 15.26 7.32 0.47
N ILE A 84 16.04 7.14 1.54
CA ILE A 84 15.87 6.00 2.45
C ILE A 84 14.45 6.01 3.05
N ALA A 85 14.01 7.15 3.56
CA ALA A 85 12.68 7.28 4.16
C ALA A 85 11.57 6.95 3.17
N LEU A 86 11.70 7.41 1.92
CA LEU A 86 10.74 7.11 0.86
C LEU A 86 10.71 5.62 0.52
N ASN A 87 11.88 4.98 0.36
CA ASN A 87 11.97 3.55 0.07
C ASN A 87 11.37 2.69 1.21
N VAL A 88 11.71 2.99 2.47
CA VAL A 88 11.16 2.29 3.63
C VAL A 88 9.64 2.48 3.73
N THR A 89 9.15 3.67 3.40
CA THR A 89 7.71 3.95 3.43
C THR A 89 6.97 3.20 2.32
N ASP A 90 7.51 3.16 1.11
CA ASP A 90 6.94 2.43 -0.02
C ASP A 90 6.85 0.92 0.26
N GLU A 91 7.95 0.32 0.75
CA GLU A 91 7.96 -1.10 1.15
C GLU A 91 6.95 -1.40 2.25
N ARG A 92 6.82 -0.50 3.23
CA ARG A 92 5.86 -0.64 4.32
C ARG A 92 4.42 -0.54 3.82
N CYS A 93 4.13 0.40 2.93
CA CYS A 93 2.82 0.53 2.30
C CYS A 93 2.45 -0.73 1.51
N ASP A 94 3.37 -1.23 0.69
CA ASP A 94 3.18 -2.47 -0.08
C ASP A 94 2.91 -3.68 0.81
N PHE A 95 3.62 -3.79 1.93
CA PHE A 95 3.40 -4.85 2.92
C PHE A 95 2.01 -4.75 3.55
N LEU A 96 1.62 -3.55 4.00
CA LEU A 96 0.32 -3.31 4.62
C LEU A 96 -0.83 -3.58 3.64
N ASP A 97 -0.71 -3.17 2.38
CA ASP A 97 -1.72 -3.39 1.35
C ASP A 97 -1.92 -4.89 1.04
N LYS A 98 -0.84 -5.67 1.05
CA LYS A 98 -0.94 -7.13 0.90
C LYS A 98 -1.65 -7.74 2.10
N ASN A 99 -1.29 -7.33 3.30
CA ASN A 99 -1.89 -7.84 4.53
C ASN A 99 -3.39 -7.48 4.61
N HIS A 100 -3.75 -6.23 4.31
CA HIS A 100 -5.13 -5.78 4.30
C HIS A 100 -6.01 -6.59 3.34
N ARG A 101 -5.52 -6.86 2.12
CA ARG A 101 -6.22 -7.72 1.16
C ARG A 101 -6.42 -9.15 1.66
N LEU A 102 -5.43 -9.73 2.35
CA LEU A 102 -5.56 -11.06 2.95
C LEU A 102 -6.62 -11.07 4.05
N LEU A 103 -6.60 -10.06 4.94
CA LEU A 103 -7.60 -9.93 6.00
C LEU A 103 -9.01 -9.77 5.44
N GLN A 104 -9.19 -8.94 4.42
CA GLN A 104 -10.48 -8.73 3.77
C GLN A 104 -11.02 -10.01 3.12
N ASN A 105 -10.15 -10.81 2.49
CA ASN A 105 -10.52 -12.11 1.94
C ASN A 105 -10.92 -13.11 3.02
N ASN A 106 -10.18 -13.14 4.14
CA ASN A 106 -10.49 -14.00 5.27
C ASN A 106 -11.83 -13.62 5.92
N GLU A 107 -12.09 -12.33 6.11
CA GLU A 107 -13.36 -11.81 6.63
C GLU A 107 -14.53 -12.22 5.73
N SER A 108 -14.38 -12.03 4.41
CA SER A 108 -15.38 -12.45 3.43
C SER A 108 -15.63 -13.97 3.47
N GLY A 109 -14.57 -14.76 3.62
CA GLY A 109 -14.64 -16.22 3.75
C GLY A 109 -15.37 -16.65 5.02
N LEU A 110 -15.01 -16.07 6.16
CA LEU A 110 -15.65 -16.32 7.45
C LEU A 110 -17.12 -15.94 7.44
N HIS A 111 -17.47 -14.80 6.85
CA HIS A 111 -18.85 -14.37 6.73
C HIS A 111 -19.68 -15.38 5.94
N ARG A 112 -19.19 -15.83 4.77
CA ARG A 112 -19.85 -16.86 3.96
C ARG A 112 -20.02 -18.17 4.73
N GLN A 113 -18.97 -18.63 5.42
CA GLN A 113 -19.04 -19.85 6.21
C GLN A 113 -20.06 -19.72 7.36
N SER A 114 -20.08 -18.59 8.04
CA SER A 114 -21.04 -18.29 9.09
C SER A 114 -22.48 -18.35 8.57
N SER A 115 -22.75 -17.71 7.42
CA SER A 115 -24.08 -17.77 6.78
C SER A 115 -24.48 -19.19 6.40
N MET A 116 -23.56 -19.99 5.88
CA MET A 116 -23.83 -21.41 5.54
C MET A 116 -24.14 -22.24 6.78
N CYS A 117 -23.35 -22.09 7.85
CA CYS A 117 -23.59 -22.79 9.11
C CYS A 117 -24.94 -22.39 9.72
N HIS A 118 -25.29 -21.10 9.68
CA HIS A 118 -26.59 -20.62 10.14
C HIS A 118 -27.73 -21.24 9.36
N ALA A 119 -27.66 -21.27 8.03
CA ALA A 119 -28.68 -21.89 7.19
C ALA A 119 -28.85 -23.40 7.50
N SER A 120 -27.73 -24.12 7.67
CA SER A 120 -27.73 -25.54 8.04
C SER A 120 -28.36 -25.77 9.42
N LEU A 121 -28.07 -24.90 10.40
CA LEU A 121 -28.68 -24.97 11.72
C LEU A 121 -30.20 -24.78 11.66
N GLU A 122 -30.69 -23.81 10.89
CA GLU A 122 -32.13 -23.58 10.73
C GLU A 122 -32.81 -24.76 10.04
N GLU A 123 -32.18 -25.38 9.04
CA GLU A 123 -32.70 -26.60 8.42
C GLU A 123 -32.80 -27.76 9.43
N LEU A 124 -31.77 -27.93 10.28
CA LEU A 124 -31.77 -28.95 11.33
C LEU A 124 -32.85 -28.71 12.38
N LYS A 125 -33.05 -27.46 12.81
CA LYS A 125 -34.15 -27.10 13.73
C LYS A 125 -35.51 -27.45 13.14
N LEU A 126 -35.75 -27.10 11.88
CA LEU A 126 -37.00 -27.43 11.20
C LEU A 126 -37.24 -28.95 11.14
N LYS A 127 -36.19 -29.73 10.82
CA LYS A 127 -36.27 -31.20 10.84
C LYS A 127 -36.56 -31.73 12.24
N GLN A 128 -35.95 -31.15 13.27
CA GLN A 128 -36.20 -31.51 14.66
C GLN A 128 -37.66 -31.22 15.07
N GLU A 129 -38.19 -30.05 14.73
CA GLU A 129 -39.58 -29.69 14.98
C GLU A 129 -40.55 -30.65 14.28
N ALA A 130 -40.29 -30.98 13.01
CA ALA A 130 -41.09 -31.95 12.26
C ALA A 130 -41.06 -33.34 12.91
N CYS A 131 -39.89 -33.80 13.38
CA CYS A 131 -39.75 -35.06 14.10
C CYS A 131 -40.51 -35.05 15.42
N GLN A 132 -40.39 -33.98 16.22
CA GLN A 132 -41.12 -33.82 17.48
C GLN A 132 -42.64 -33.83 17.24
N PHE A 133 -43.10 -33.11 16.22
CA PHE A 133 -44.52 -33.07 15.84
C PHE A 133 -45.02 -34.45 15.40
N SER A 134 -44.25 -35.18 14.59
CA SER A 134 -44.60 -36.55 14.17
C SER A 134 -44.68 -37.52 15.36
N GLN A 135 -43.76 -37.42 16.32
CA GLN A 135 -43.82 -38.21 17.55
C GLN A 135 -45.04 -37.86 18.39
N PHE A 136 -45.36 -36.57 18.52
CA PHE A 136 -46.56 -36.11 19.21
C PHE A 136 -47.83 -36.66 18.58
N GLN A 137 -47.96 -36.61 17.24
CA GLN A 137 -49.10 -37.20 16.53
C GLN A 137 -49.23 -38.71 16.74
N LYS A 138 -48.10 -39.44 16.80
CA LYS A 138 -48.14 -40.89 17.10
C LYS A 138 -48.59 -41.18 18.52
N ALA A 139 -48.18 -40.36 19.48
CA ALA A 139 -48.54 -40.51 20.89
C ALA A 139 -49.96 -40.02 21.20
N ASN A 140 -50.52 -39.15 20.34
CA ASN A 140 -51.84 -38.56 20.48
C ASN A 140 -52.59 -38.72 19.14
N PRO A 141 -53.25 -39.87 18.90
CA PRO A 141 -54.00 -40.11 17.68
C PRO A 141 -55.12 -39.09 17.51
N LEU A 142 -55.42 -38.72 16.25
CA LEU A 142 -56.44 -37.72 15.95
C LEU A 142 -57.85 -38.15 16.42
N GLU A 143 -58.10 -39.45 16.55
CA GLU A 143 -59.36 -39.95 17.10
C GLU A 143 -59.60 -39.54 18.58
N ASP A 144 -58.51 -39.26 19.33
CA ASP A 144 -58.54 -38.85 20.73
C ASP A 144 -58.38 -37.33 20.92
N TRP A 145 -58.26 -36.56 19.83
CA TRP A 145 -58.09 -35.10 19.88
C TRP A 145 -59.41 -34.39 20.21
N ILE A 146 -59.52 -33.89 21.42
CA ILE A 146 -60.58 -32.95 21.83
C ILE A 146 -60.15 -31.54 21.38
N VAL A 147 -61.08 -30.66 21.00
CA VAL A 147 -60.82 -29.27 20.50
C VAL A 147 -59.81 -28.46 21.36
N CYS A 148 -59.66 -28.81 22.64
CA CYS A 148 -58.71 -28.20 23.57
C CYS A 148 -57.24 -28.69 23.47
N SER A 149 -56.92 -29.61 22.57
CA SER A 149 -55.58 -30.23 22.44
C SER A 149 -54.66 -29.57 21.40
N LEU A 150 -55.16 -28.58 20.65
CA LEU A 150 -54.34 -27.80 19.74
C LEU A 150 -53.51 -26.75 20.50
N PRO A 151 -52.23 -26.51 20.12
CA PRO A 151 -51.47 -25.39 20.63
C PRO A 151 -52.27 -24.10 20.42
N ASN A 152 -52.46 -23.34 21.49
CA ASN A 152 -53.26 -22.13 21.44
C ASN A 152 -52.51 -21.04 20.66
N ILE A 153 -52.75 -21.00 19.35
CA ILE A 153 -52.18 -20.03 18.40
C ILE A 153 -52.68 -18.59 18.61
N PHE A 154 -53.59 -18.35 19.57
CA PHE A 154 -54.12 -17.02 19.88
C PHE A 154 -53.39 -16.28 21.02
N PHE A 155 -52.31 -16.82 21.59
CA PHE A 155 -51.53 -16.14 22.65
C PHE A 155 -50.10 -15.79 22.24
N ASN A 156 -49.94 -15.01 21.16
CA ASN A 156 -48.69 -14.31 20.88
C ASN A 156 -48.74 -12.79 21.20
N ASP A 157 -49.86 -12.26 21.69
CA ASP A 157 -50.02 -10.81 21.92
C ASP A 157 -50.08 -10.39 23.41
N LEU A 158 -49.50 -11.19 24.33
CA LEU A 158 -49.29 -10.74 25.71
C LEU A 158 -47.84 -10.97 26.14
N GLN A 159 -46.99 -9.98 25.84
CA GLN A 159 -45.80 -9.69 26.64
C GLN A 159 -45.86 -8.23 27.10
N LEU A 160 -46.07 -8.08 28.42
CA LEU A 160 -45.55 -7.00 29.26
C LEU A 160 -44.23 -7.48 29.84
#